data_AF-A0A7G2D9D4-F1
#
_entry.id   AF-A0A7G2D9D4-F1
#
_cell.length_a   1.000
_cell.length_b   1.000
_cell.length_c   1.000
_cell.angle_alpha   90.00
_cell.angle_beta   90.00
_cell.angle_gamma   90.00
#
_symmetry.space_group_name_H-M   'P 1'
#
loop_
_entity.id
_entity.type
_entity.pdbx_description
1 polymer ?
#
loop_
_entity_poly.entity_id
_entity_poly.type
_entity_poly.pdbx_seq_one_letter_code
_entity_poly.pdbx_strand_id
1 'polypeptide(L)'
;MREKILATLLILLSITAVISITKTHTENATALNITTPSWTNWTVRRLYLVQDPVTGGWNGDVSFTILPSLYHTYHGVMTLALLNLSPAHPEKTMEFLREEEENFYSGRNYPSVLDAYYLLALFKEFNISPRNRGAFENFIIEDMERSNYTFLHAKTLILLNSTLAKNVSMSLWLELRPEHSLDFLWDFLQLRGLLLESGYSSYEIPNYTVMYDTARAVFDEASRRIENLGFFDLKTMARFMREEHIKNETLRRKILTSIQKYKCPDGSYSDTRGAKKGYIDTTHWAVETITYAGGEVGEDTVSYLRSLEGPLGGFIGIPNYIVPNPVGTAFSVMTLKLLNSTVPSETAVRNYLLTEISRESKPSLIWVEYRALKKLGVSNSDLKTRVEPRLKSFIANMNLSEVYQNHHLLKDIYYLLVTSRELGIEIDEQWKENVTSFVLGLRDSDGGFGSKISKIKINRLEITLYSVLILNELGYEYRDEKTVEFIKSSRNGALWWSLPITRYALLALSSMGAKIDGKEEIVKALELRKCPYGFFSYAPCEHPEQGGSIPTFLALDTLRFLGYH
;
A
#
# COMPACT_ATOMS: atom_id res chain seq x y z
N MET A 1 55.27 -13.50 -38.53
CA MET A 1 55.78 -13.13 -37.18
C MET A 1 54.97 -11.98 -36.57
N ARG A 2 54.62 -10.93 -37.34
CA ARG A 2 53.74 -9.82 -36.90
C ARG A 2 52.34 -10.21 -36.42
N GLU A 3 51.68 -11.18 -37.06
CA GLU A 3 50.31 -11.58 -36.68
C GLU A 3 50.25 -12.38 -35.37
N LYS A 4 51.28 -13.19 -35.09
CA LYS A 4 51.37 -13.91 -33.80
C LYS A 4 51.60 -12.95 -32.64
N ILE A 5 52.39 -11.89 -32.84
CA ILE A 5 52.62 -10.86 -31.81
C ILE A 5 51.33 -10.07 -31.51
N LEU A 6 50.52 -9.76 -32.53
CA LEU A 6 49.25 -9.05 -32.33
C LEU A 6 48.22 -9.88 -31.56
N ALA A 7 48.13 -11.19 -31.86
CA ALA A 7 47.24 -12.10 -31.14
C ALA A 7 47.67 -12.29 -29.67
N THR A 8 48.97 -12.37 -29.39
CA THR A 8 49.47 -12.48 -28.01
C THR A 8 49.24 -11.18 -27.22
N LEU A 9 49.35 -10.01 -27.87
CA LEU A 9 49.06 -8.71 -27.25
C LEU A 9 47.57 -8.51 -26.94
N LEU A 10 46.67 -8.95 -27.83
CA LEU A 10 45.22 -8.92 -27.59
C LEU A 10 44.79 -9.86 -26.46
N ILE A 11 45.41 -11.04 -26.37
CA ILE A 11 45.17 -11.98 -25.26
C ILE A 11 45.71 -11.39 -23.94
N LEU A 12 46.90 -10.80 -23.92
CA LEU A 12 47.42 -10.15 -22.72
C LEU A 12 46.57 -8.94 -22.30
N LEU A 13 46.09 -8.12 -23.24
CA LEU A 13 45.21 -6.99 -22.93
C LEU A 13 43.86 -7.44 -22.37
N SER A 14 43.30 -8.53 -22.90
CA SER A 14 42.06 -9.13 -22.37
C SER A 14 42.25 -9.74 -20.98
N ILE A 15 43.41 -10.36 -20.71
CA ILE A 15 43.75 -10.91 -19.39
C ILE A 15 44.04 -9.78 -18.39
N THR A 16 44.68 -8.69 -18.78
CA THR A 16 44.85 -7.51 -17.90
C THR A 16 43.54 -6.77 -17.66
N ALA A 17 42.61 -6.74 -18.62
CA ALA A 17 41.27 -6.20 -18.40
C ALA A 17 40.44 -7.08 -17.45
N VAL A 18 40.54 -8.41 -17.57
CA VAL A 18 39.88 -9.36 -16.65
C VAL A 18 40.52 -9.36 -15.26
N ILE A 19 41.84 -9.17 -15.15
CA ILE A 19 42.54 -9.05 -13.87
C ILE A 19 42.34 -7.66 -13.24
N SER A 20 42.12 -6.60 -14.02
CA SER A 20 41.70 -5.29 -13.48
C SER A 20 40.22 -5.24 -13.09
N ILE A 21 39.40 -6.20 -13.55
CA ILE A 21 38.02 -6.42 -13.09
C ILE A 21 37.95 -7.39 -11.89
N THR A 22 39.04 -8.10 -11.56
CA THR A 22 39.06 -9.07 -10.43
C THR A 22 40.08 -8.77 -9.33
N LYS A 23 40.80 -7.63 -9.40
CA LYS A 23 41.61 -7.14 -8.28
C LYS A 23 40.82 -6.21 -7.38
N THR A 24 40.20 -6.83 -6.37
CA THR A 24 40.15 -6.31 -4.99
C THR A 24 39.75 -4.84 -4.85
N HIS A 25 38.45 -4.56 -4.98
CA HIS A 25 37.80 -3.90 -3.85
C HIS A 25 37.57 -4.98 -2.79
N THR A 26 38.60 -5.28 -2.00
CA THR A 26 38.39 -5.56 -0.58
C THR A 26 37.93 -4.25 0.03
N GLU A 27 36.69 -3.87 -0.28
CA GLU A 27 35.92 -3.06 0.64
C GLU A 27 35.82 -3.92 1.89
N ASN A 28 36.55 -3.51 2.93
CA ASN A 28 36.19 -3.84 4.29
C ASN A 28 34.67 -3.87 4.36
N ALA A 29 34.09 -4.99 4.80
CA ALA A 29 32.65 -5.16 4.93
C ALA A 29 32.07 -3.98 5.71
N THR A 30 31.73 -2.93 4.98
CA THR A 30 30.99 -1.77 5.44
C THR A 30 29.70 -2.36 5.94
N ALA A 31 29.38 -2.11 7.21
CA ALA A 31 28.11 -2.46 7.82
C ALA A 31 27.01 -2.35 6.75
N LEU A 32 26.55 -3.51 6.28
CA LEU A 32 25.58 -3.59 5.20
C LEU A 32 24.35 -2.92 5.79
N ASN A 33 24.13 -1.65 5.43
CA ASN A 33 23.08 -0.82 6.00
C ASN A 33 21.77 -1.21 5.30
N ILE A 34 21.36 -2.46 5.54
CA ILE A 34 20.27 -3.17 4.88
C ILE A 34 18.97 -2.39 5.09
N THR A 35 18.84 -1.69 6.21
CA THR A 35 17.74 -0.74 6.48
C THR A 35 18.28 0.70 6.51
N THR A 36 18.09 1.44 5.42
CA THR A 36 18.39 2.88 5.41
C THR A 36 17.26 3.68 6.10
N PRO A 37 17.53 4.87 6.67
CA PRO A 37 16.47 5.71 7.24
C PRO A 37 15.33 6.01 6.26
N SER A 38 15.66 6.24 4.98
CA SER A 38 14.66 6.46 3.92
C SER A 38 13.76 5.24 3.71
N TRP A 39 14.35 4.03 3.65
CA TRP A 39 13.61 2.78 3.50
C TRP A 39 12.71 2.50 4.72
N THR A 40 13.21 2.78 5.93
CA THR A 40 12.44 2.65 7.17
C THR A 40 11.26 3.62 7.15
N ASN A 41 11.48 4.88 6.81
CA ASN A 41 10.43 5.90 6.71
C ASN A 41 9.35 5.49 5.70
N TRP A 42 9.72 4.93 4.55
CA TRP A 42 8.75 4.39 3.59
C TRP A 42 7.95 3.22 4.14
N THR A 43 8.61 2.26 4.79
CA THR A 43 7.93 1.11 5.42
C THR A 43 6.91 1.57 6.44
N VAL A 44 7.28 2.52 7.31
CA VAL A 44 6.39 3.11 8.30
C VAL A 44 5.24 3.86 7.63
N ARG A 45 5.53 4.78 6.70
CA ARG A 45 4.52 5.56 5.97
C ARG A 45 3.49 4.66 5.30
N ARG A 46 3.93 3.62 4.61
CA ARG A 46 3.03 2.68 3.93
C ARG A 46 2.14 1.92 4.93
N LEU A 47 2.65 1.52 6.09
CA LEU A 47 1.82 0.94 7.16
C LEU A 47 0.81 1.96 7.73
N TYR A 48 1.16 3.24 7.85
CA TYR A 48 0.19 4.26 8.25
C TYR A 48 -0.95 4.41 7.22
N LEU A 49 -0.62 4.39 5.92
CA LEU A 49 -1.60 4.53 4.83
C LEU A 49 -2.59 3.36 4.74
N VAL A 50 -2.15 2.14 5.06
CA VAL A 50 -2.98 0.92 5.00
C VAL A 50 -3.67 0.53 6.32
N GLN A 51 -3.66 1.42 7.33
CA GLN A 51 -4.33 1.13 8.58
C GLN A 51 -5.85 1.36 8.47
N ASP A 52 -6.66 0.40 8.92
CA ASP A 52 -8.10 0.59 9.05
C ASP A 52 -8.41 1.64 10.14
N PRO A 53 -9.12 2.74 9.84
CA PRO A 53 -9.34 3.84 10.78
C PRO A 53 -10.30 3.50 11.94
N VAL A 54 -11.04 2.39 11.85
CA VAL A 54 -12.02 2.01 12.89
C VAL A 54 -11.39 1.11 13.94
N THR A 55 -10.74 0.03 13.50
CA THR A 55 -10.13 -1.00 14.36
C THR A 55 -8.65 -0.73 14.64
N GLY A 56 -7.98 0.06 13.80
CA GLY A 56 -6.53 0.17 13.76
C GLY A 56 -5.83 -1.04 13.10
N GLY A 57 -6.56 -2.05 12.64
CA GLY A 57 -5.97 -3.26 12.08
C GLY A 57 -5.40 -3.09 10.68
N TRP A 58 -4.69 -4.12 10.22
CA TRP A 58 -4.12 -4.24 8.88
C TRP A 58 -4.55 -5.55 8.22
N ASN A 59 -4.70 -5.52 6.89
CA ASN A 59 -4.93 -6.73 6.10
C ASN A 59 -3.62 -7.37 5.57
N GLY A 60 -2.51 -6.64 5.60
CA GLY A 60 -1.21 -7.07 5.11
C GLY A 60 -0.90 -6.74 3.65
N ASP A 61 -1.88 -6.23 2.89
CA ASP A 61 -1.67 -5.74 1.53
C ASP A 61 -1.21 -4.27 1.56
N VAL A 62 -0.11 -4.00 0.86
CA VAL A 62 0.53 -2.69 0.77
C VAL A 62 0.77 -2.27 -0.68
N SER A 63 0.27 -3.03 -1.65
CA SER A 63 0.54 -2.82 -3.09
C SER A 63 0.06 -1.45 -3.58
N PHE A 64 -1.15 -1.05 -3.17
CA PHE A 64 -1.78 0.22 -3.56
C PHE A 64 -1.15 1.48 -2.93
N THR A 65 -0.17 1.35 -2.02
CA THR A 65 0.38 2.52 -1.31
C THR A 65 1.47 3.29 -2.04
N ILE A 66 1.87 2.82 -3.21
CA ILE A 66 2.86 3.53 -4.03
C ILE A 66 2.47 3.64 -5.51
N LEU A 67 1.50 2.86 -5.96
CA LEU A 67 1.03 2.87 -7.34
C LEU A 67 0.10 4.07 -7.53
N PRO A 68 0.47 5.04 -8.38
CA PRO A 68 -0.43 6.13 -8.73
C PRO A 68 -1.55 5.63 -9.64
N SER A 69 -2.59 6.45 -9.77
CA SER A 69 -3.59 6.28 -10.82
C SER A 69 -3.93 7.62 -11.46
N LEU A 70 -4.43 7.59 -12.69
CA LEU A 70 -4.76 8.81 -13.43
C LEU A 70 -5.83 9.65 -12.70
N TYR A 71 -6.89 9.01 -12.21
CA TYR A 71 -7.95 9.65 -11.41
C TYR A 71 -7.38 10.43 -10.21
N HIS A 72 -6.65 9.74 -9.34
CA HIS A 72 -6.11 10.35 -8.13
C HIS A 72 -5.07 11.42 -8.47
N THR A 73 -4.26 11.19 -9.51
CA THR A 73 -3.26 12.16 -9.98
C THR A 73 -3.91 13.43 -10.48
N TYR A 74 -4.98 13.35 -11.27
CA TYR A 74 -5.75 14.50 -11.71
C TYR A 74 -6.24 15.32 -10.52
N HIS A 75 -6.97 14.69 -9.58
CA HIS A 75 -7.51 15.41 -8.44
C HIS A 75 -6.41 15.99 -7.54
N GLY A 76 -5.33 15.26 -7.29
CA GLY A 76 -4.21 15.73 -6.48
C GLY A 76 -3.47 16.92 -7.10
N VAL A 77 -3.11 16.83 -8.38
CA VAL A 77 -2.40 17.90 -9.09
C VAL A 77 -3.26 19.14 -9.21
N MET A 78 -4.53 19.01 -9.62
CA MET A 78 -5.44 20.16 -9.73
C MET A 78 -5.64 20.84 -8.36
N THR A 79 -5.71 20.06 -7.28
CA THR A 79 -5.80 20.62 -5.92
C THR A 79 -4.54 21.39 -5.53
N LEU A 80 -3.35 20.84 -5.80
CA LEU A 80 -2.10 21.56 -5.54
C LEU A 80 -2.00 22.85 -6.37
N ALA A 81 -2.39 22.81 -7.64
CA ALA A 81 -2.41 23.98 -8.52
C ALA A 81 -3.31 25.10 -7.98
N LEU A 82 -4.51 24.76 -7.47
CA LEU A 82 -5.41 25.71 -6.81
C LEU A 82 -4.80 26.38 -5.57
N LEU A 83 -3.83 25.71 -4.93
CA LEU A 83 -3.09 26.21 -3.77
C LEU A 83 -1.77 26.89 -4.15
N ASN A 84 -1.50 27.08 -5.45
CA ASN A 84 -0.22 27.55 -5.99
C ASN A 84 0.98 26.68 -5.56
N LEU A 85 0.77 25.37 -5.47
CA LEU A 85 1.77 24.37 -5.14
C LEU A 85 2.02 23.44 -6.33
N SER A 86 3.21 22.88 -6.42
CA SER A 86 3.55 21.84 -7.39
C SER A 86 3.74 20.48 -6.71
N PRO A 87 3.59 19.37 -7.43
CA PRO A 87 3.94 18.05 -6.91
C PRO A 87 5.40 17.99 -6.43
N ALA A 88 5.68 17.16 -5.42
CA ALA A 88 7.02 16.99 -4.84
C ALA A 88 8.00 16.33 -5.83
N HIS A 89 7.49 15.53 -6.77
CA HIS A 89 8.26 14.83 -7.79
C HIS A 89 7.67 15.08 -9.19
N PRO A 90 7.75 16.32 -9.71
CA PRO A 90 7.07 16.69 -10.95
C PRO A 90 7.59 15.91 -12.16
N GLU A 91 8.90 15.64 -12.23
CA GLU A 91 9.51 14.84 -13.30
C GLU A 91 8.96 13.40 -13.33
N LYS A 92 8.87 12.74 -12.17
CA LYS A 92 8.29 11.39 -12.08
C LYS A 92 6.80 11.39 -12.41
N THR A 93 6.08 12.43 -12.03
CA THR A 93 4.67 12.57 -12.45
C THR A 93 4.58 12.69 -13.96
N MET A 94 5.44 13.47 -14.62
CA MET A 94 5.46 13.53 -16.08
C MET A 94 5.83 12.18 -16.73
N GLU A 95 6.79 11.44 -16.18
CA GLU A 95 7.11 10.06 -16.61
C GLU A 95 5.87 9.16 -16.54
N PHE A 96 5.19 9.14 -15.38
CA PHE A 96 3.92 8.43 -15.20
C PHE A 96 2.87 8.82 -16.25
N LEU A 97 2.69 10.12 -16.53
CA LEU A 97 1.72 10.55 -17.54
C LEU A 97 2.10 10.11 -18.96
N ARG A 98 3.39 9.96 -19.27
CA ARG A 98 3.84 9.41 -20.56
C ARG A 98 3.57 7.91 -20.66
N GLU A 99 3.74 7.16 -19.58
CA GLU A 99 3.35 5.75 -19.52
C GLU A 99 1.83 5.59 -19.71
N GLU A 100 1.02 6.45 -19.08
CA GLU A 100 -0.44 6.44 -19.24
C GLU A 100 -0.87 6.79 -20.68
N GLU A 101 -0.17 7.71 -21.35
CA GLU A 101 -0.39 8.01 -22.77
C GLU A 101 -0.08 6.80 -23.68
N GLU A 102 1.00 6.08 -23.40
CA GLU A 102 1.33 4.85 -24.14
C GLU A 102 0.30 3.74 -23.88
N ASN A 103 -0.15 3.59 -22.64
CA ASN A 103 -1.20 2.66 -22.25
C ASN A 103 -2.53 2.97 -22.96
N PHE A 104 -2.88 4.26 -23.06
CA PHE A 104 -4.06 4.74 -23.78
C PHE A 104 -4.05 4.26 -25.24
N TYR A 105 -2.93 4.42 -25.97
CA TYR A 105 -2.84 3.99 -27.37
C TYR A 105 -2.81 2.47 -27.55
N SER A 106 -2.23 1.75 -26.59
CA SER A 106 -2.15 0.28 -26.67
C SER A 106 -3.50 -0.42 -26.47
N GLY A 107 -4.51 0.29 -25.94
CA GLY A 107 -5.83 -0.25 -25.64
C GLY A 107 -5.85 -1.26 -24.48
N ARG A 108 -4.73 -1.47 -23.77
CA ARG A 108 -4.62 -2.48 -22.70
C ARG A 108 -5.62 -2.30 -21.56
N ASN A 109 -6.13 -1.09 -21.36
CA ASN A 109 -7.01 -0.73 -20.24
C ASN A 109 -8.41 -0.26 -20.66
N TYR A 110 -8.81 -0.44 -21.92
CA TYR A 110 -10.10 0.06 -22.45
C TYR A 110 -10.34 1.53 -22.04
N PRO A 111 -9.51 2.47 -22.55
CA PRO A 111 -9.55 3.85 -22.11
C PRO A 111 -10.95 4.45 -22.27
N SER A 112 -11.34 5.29 -21.32
CA SER A 112 -12.60 6.03 -21.36
C SER A 112 -12.37 7.49 -21.78
N VAL A 113 -13.46 8.18 -22.15
CA VAL A 113 -13.45 9.63 -22.38
C VAL A 113 -13.00 10.40 -21.13
N LEU A 114 -13.30 9.87 -19.95
CA LEU A 114 -12.86 10.43 -18.67
C LEU A 114 -11.33 10.36 -18.52
N ASP A 115 -10.72 9.24 -18.92
CA ASP A 115 -9.26 9.08 -18.90
C ASP A 115 -8.59 10.03 -19.88
N ALA A 116 -9.13 10.16 -21.10
CA ALA A 116 -8.65 11.13 -22.08
C ALA A 116 -8.69 12.57 -21.52
N TYR A 117 -9.82 12.95 -20.91
CA TYR A 117 -9.99 14.25 -20.27
C TYR A 117 -8.93 14.49 -19.18
N TYR A 118 -8.78 13.56 -18.23
CA TYR A 118 -7.81 13.72 -17.14
C TYR A 118 -6.38 13.84 -17.63
N LEU A 119 -5.98 12.98 -18.57
CA LEU A 119 -4.64 12.98 -19.11
C LEU A 119 -4.32 14.28 -19.84
N LEU A 120 -5.25 14.77 -20.67
CA LEU A 120 -5.07 16.03 -21.41
C LEU A 120 -5.11 17.27 -20.50
N ALA A 121 -5.92 17.25 -19.44
CA ALA A 121 -5.95 18.31 -18.44
C ALA A 121 -4.61 18.38 -17.67
N LEU A 122 -4.08 17.22 -17.28
CA LEU A 122 -2.76 17.11 -16.66
C LEU A 122 -1.64 17.55 -17.62
N PHE A 123 -1.71 17.17 -18.90
CA PHE A 123 -0.77 17.63 -19.91
C PHE A 123 -0.73 19.16 -20.02
N LYS A 124 -1.91 19.79 -20.04
CA LYS A 124 -2.01 21.26 -20.00
C LYS A 124 -1.36 21.84 -18.74
N GLU A 125 -1.63 21.27 -17.57
CA GLU A 125 -1.08 21.76 -16.30
C GLU A 125 0.46 21.67 -16.25
N PHE A 126 1.04 20.58 -16.77
CA PHE A 126 2.48 20.40 -16.86
C PHE A 126 3.11 21.06 -18.09
N ASN A 127 2.33 21.80 -18.89
CA ASN A 127 2.77 22.41 -20.15
C ASN A 127 3.45 21.42 -21.11
N ILE A 128 2.91 20.21 -21.20
CA ILE A 128 3.35 19.17 -22.12
C ILE A 128 2.28 18.88 -23.16
N SER A 129 2.68 18.63 -24.41
CA SER A 129 1.75 18.26 -25.48
C SER A 129 1.59 16.74 -25.61
N PRO A 130 0.41 16.24 -26.01
CA PRO A 130 0.24 14.84 -26.36
C PRO A 130 1.11 14.48 -27.58
N ARG A 131 1.74 13.31 -27.56
CA ARG A 131 2.57 12.76 -28.64
C ARG A 131 1.76 12.48 -29.89
N ASN A 132 0.53 12.00 -29.73
CA ASN A 132 -0.39 11.76 -30.85
C ASN A 132 -1.77 12.38 -30.56
N ARG A 133 -1.87 13.69 -30.82
CA ARG A 133 -3.12 14.44 -30.74
C ARG A 133 -4.24 13.80 -31.59
N GLY A 134 -3.91 13.38 -32.81
CA GLY A 134 -4.90 12.82 -33.74
C GLY A 134 -5.54 11.53 -33.23
N ALA A 135 -4.79 10.70 -32.51
CA ALA A 135 -5.33 9.50 -31.88
C ALA A 135 -6.36 9.82 -30.78
N PHE A 136 -6.10 10.83 -29.94
CA PHE A 136 -7.09 11.29 -28.96
C PHE A 136 -8.34 11.84 -29.65
N GLU A 137 -8.16 12.68 -30.68
CA GLU A 137 -9.28 13.28 -31.40
C GLU A 137 -10.15 12.22 -32.08
N ASN A 138 -9.54 11.24 -32.75
CA ASN A 138 -10.26 10.11 -33.36
C ASN A 138 -10.98 9.26 -32.32
N PHE A 139 -10.34 8.96 -31.18
CA PHE A 139 -10.98 8.21 -30.09
C PHE A 139 -12.24 8.92 -29.59
N ILE A 140 -12.19 10.24 -29.40
CA ILE A 140 -13.33 11.03 -28.96
C ILE A 140 -14.44 11.06 -30.01
N ILE A 141 -14.10 11.17 -31.30
CA ILE A 141 -15.07 11.10 -32.40
C ILE A 141 -15.76 9.72 -32.42
N GLU A 142 -14.99 8.64 -32.34
CA GLU A 142 -15.53 7.27 -32.33
C GLU A 142 -16.45 7.01 -31.13
N ASP A 143 -16.13 7.55 -29.93
CA ASP A 143 -17.02 7.42 -28.78
C ASP A 143 -18.32 8.20 -28.98
N MET A 144 -18.24 9.45 -29.46
CA MET A 144 -19.40 10.28 -29.79
C MET A 144 -20.30 9.69 -30.89
N GLU A 145 -19.77 8.86 -31.80
CA GLU A 145 -20.57 8.14 -32.79
C GLU A 145 -21.36 6.97 -32.18
N ARG A 146 -20.91 6.46 -31.02
CA ARG A 146 -21.53 5.33 -30.31
C ARG A 146 -22.41 5.77 -29.15
N SER A 147 -22.21 6.99 -28.64
CA SER A 147 -22.85 7.53 -27.45
C SER A 147 -23.42 8.93 -27.71
N ASN A 148 -24.17 9.50 -26.75
CA ASN A 148 -24.59 10.90 -26.84
C ASN A 148 -23.43 11.84 -26.49
N TYR A 149 -23.44 13.06 -27.02
CA TYR A 149 -22.49 14.08 -26.61
C TYR A 149 -22.57 14.33 -25.10
N THR A 150 -21.42 14.60 -24.48
CA THR A 150 -21.33 14.84 -23.03
C THR A 150 -20.40 16.01 -22.77
N PHE A 151 -20.48 16.58 -21.56
CA PHE A 151 -19.54 17.59 -21.10
C PHE A 151 -18.07 17.17 -21.31
N LEU A 152 -17.74 15.90 -21.03
CA LEU A 152 -16.37 15.40 -21.15
C LEU A 152 -15.89 15.37 -22.60
N HIS A 153 -16.77 15.05 -23.56
CA HIS A 153 -16.45 15.12 -24.99
C HIS A 153 -16.04 16.55 -25.38
N ALA A 154 -16.89 17.54 -25.08
CA ALA A 154 -16.62 18.93 -25.40
C ALA A 154 -15.34 19.45 -24.71
N LYS A 155 -15.18 19.18 -23.42
CA LYS A 155 -14.02 19.62 -22.65
C LYS A 155 -12.71 19.02 -23.18
N THR A 156 -12.74 17.75 -23.58
CA THR A 156 -11.59 17.07 -24.17
C THR A 156 -11.22 17.66 -25.52
N LEU A 157 -12.20 17.95 -26.38
CA LEU A 157 -11.99 18.61 -27.67
C LEU A 157 -11.41 20.03 -27.51
N ILE A 158 -11.83 20.77 -26.47
CA ILE A 158 -11.24 22.07 -26.12
C ILE A 158 -9.76 21.91 -25.76
N LEU A 159 -9.41 20.93 -24.91
CA LEU A 159 -8.01 20.66 -24.53
C LEU A 159 -7.15 20.26 -25.72
N LEU A 160 -7.73 19.62 -26.73
CA LEU A 160 -7.05 19.28 -27.99
C LEU A 160 -6.97 20.47 -28.95
N ASN A 161 -7.65 21.60 -28.70
CA ASN A 161 -7.87 22.67 -29.68
C ASN A 161 -8.51 22.15 -30.99
N SER A 162 -9.50 21.26 -30.88
CA SER A 162 -10.25 20.73 -32.01
C SER A 162 -11.24 21.75 -32.54
N THR A 163 -11.43 21.79 -33.86
CA THR A 163 -12.48 22.61 -34.51
C THR A 163 -13.89 22.14 -34.17
N LEU A 164 -14.06 20.91 -33.68
CA LEU A 164 -15.36 20.36 -33.27
C LEU A 164 -15.84 20.89 -31.93
N ALA A 165 -14.93 21.39 -31.08
CA ALA A 165 -15.23 21.81 -29.71
C ALA A 165 -16.38 22.81 -29.61
N LYS A 166 -16.41 23.81 -30.52
CA LYS A 166 -17.48 24.82 -30.59
C LYS A 166 -18.85 24.18 -30.84
N ASN A 167 -18.94 23.34 -31.86
CA ASN A 167 -20.20 22.73 -32.28
C ASN A 167 -20.75 21.82 -31.17
N VAL A 168 -19.91 20.97 -30.58
CA VAL A 168 -20.33 20.06 -29.50
C VAL A 168 -20.78 20.84 -28.26
N SER A 169 -20.06 21.92 -27.90
CA SER A 169 -20.41 22.78 -26.77
C SER A 169 -21.74 23.50 -26.99
N MET A 170 -22.01 23.97 -28.21
CA MET A 170 -23.29 24.57 -28.59
C MET A 170 -24.43 23.54 -28.56
N SER A 171 -24.21 22.32 -29.05
CA SER A 171 -25.21 21.25 -28.99
C SER A 171 -25.66 20.98 -27.55
N LEU A 172 -24.72 20.83 -26.61
CA LEU A 172 -25.04 20.62 -25.20
C LEU A 172 -25.82 21.79 -24.59
N TRP A 173 -25.45 23.02 -24.94
CA TRP A 173 -26.16 24.22 -24.47
C TRP A 173 -27.62 24.28 -24.93
N LEU A 174 -27.88 23.89 -26.19
CA LEU A 174 -29.24 23.89 -26.74
C LEU A 174 -30.16 22.85 -26.10
N GLU A 175 -29.59 21.83 -25.46
CA GLU A 175 -30.32 20.81 -24.69
C GLU A 175 -30.69 21.30 -23.28
N LEU A 176 -29.94 22.26 -22.72
CA LEU A 176 -30.20 22.81 -21.40
C LEU A 176 -31.56 23.52 -21.38
N ARG A 177 -32.37 23.22 -20.37
CA ARG A 177 -33.67 23.88 -20.14
C ARG A 177 -33.58 24.75 -18.87
N PRO A 178 -34.13 25.97 -18.89
CA PRO A 178 -34.17 26.80 -17.70
C PRO A 178 -35.11 26.16 -16.68
N GLU A 179 -34.56 25.76 -15.55
CA GLU A 179 -35.31 25.17 -14.44
C GLU A 179 -34.90 25.84 -13.13
N HIS A 180 -35.84 25.98 -12.20
CA HIS A 180 -35.59 26.65 -10.93
C HIS A 180 -34.99 25.68 -9.91
N SER A 181 -33.78 25.16 -10.19
CA SER A 181 -33.08 24.14 -9.39
C SER A 181 -31.57 24.40 -9.30
N LEU A 182 -30.93 23.88 -8.25
CA LEU A 182 -29.47 23.97 -8.10
C LEU A 182 -28.72 23.12 -9.13
N ASP A 183 -29.33 22.03 -9.61
CA ASP A 183 -28.80 21.22 -10.71
C ASP A 183 -28.72 22.05 -12.00
N PHE A 184 -29.76 22.82 -12.31
CA PHE A 184 -29.72 23.77 -13.44
C PHE A 184 -28.62 24.81 -13.27
N LEU A 185 -28.44 25.38 -12.07
CA LEU A 185 -27.37 26.35 -11.81
C LEU A 185 -25.98 25.75 -12.06
N TRP A 186 -25.78 24.50 -11.66
CA TRP A 186 -24.55 23.76 -11.89
C TRP A 186 -24.30 23.48 -13.37
N ASP A 187 -25.30 22.99 -14.10
CA ASP A 187 -25.21 22.71 -15.54
C ASP A 187 -25.01 24.00 -16.34
N PHE A 188 -25.71 25.08 -15.98
CA PHE A 188 -25.50 26.41 -16.54
C PHE A 188 -24.04 26.84 -16.44
N LEU A 189 -23.43 26.72 -15.26
CA LEU A 189 -22.02 27.09 -15.04
C LEU A 189 -21.06 26.22 -15.86
N GLN A 190 -21.32 24.91 -15.96
CA GLN A 190 -20.50 24.01 -16.76
C GLN A 190 -20.56 24.34 -18.25
N LEU A 191 -21.77 24.40 -18.81
CA LEU A 191 -21.98 24.58 -20.24
C LEU A 191 -21.61 25.98 -20.72
N ARG A 192 -21.87 27.00 -19.88
CA ARG A 192 -21.34 28.35 -20.13
C ARG A 192 -19.81 28.34 -20.21
N GLY A 193 -19.15 27.66 -19.27
CA GLY A 193 -17.69 27.52 -19.27
C GLY A 193 -17.18 26.90 -20.58
N LEU A 194 -17.80 25.81 -21.05
CA LEU A 194 -17.46 25.18 -22.32
C LEU A 194 -17.59 26.12 -23.52
N LEU A 195 -18.69 26.88 -23.58
CA LEU A 195 -18.92 27.83 -24.68
C LEU A 195 -17.85 28.93 -24.70
N LEU A 196 -17.55 29.54 -23.55
CA LEU A 196 -16.54 30.58 -23.45
C LEU A 196 -15.14 30.04 -23.80
N GLU A 197 -14.77 28.88 -23.25
CA GLU A 197 -13.47 28.25 -23.52
C GLU A 197 -13.31 27.75 -24.95
N SER A 198 -14.40 27.32 -25.60
CA SER A 198 -14.40 26.98 -27.03
C SER A 198 -14.38 28.21 -27.94
N GLY A 199 -14.54 29.42 -27.39
CA GLY A 199 -14.36 30.69 -28.09
C GLY A 199 -15.66 31.36 -28.56
N TYR A 200 -16.78 31.10 -27.91
CA TYR A 200 -17.99 31.93 -28.03
C TYR A 200 -17.91 33.14 -27.09
N SER A 201 -18.48 34.26 -27.52
CA SER A 201 -18.86 35.36 -26.64
C SER A 201 -20.29 35.16 -26.12
N SER A 202 -20.62 35.74 -24.96
CA SER A 202 -21.96 35.61 -24.36
C SER A 202 -23.09 36.11 -25.26
N TYR A 203 -22.82 37.07 -26.15
CA TYR A 203 -23.80 37.61 -27.11
C TYR A 203 -24.13 36.65 -28.26
N GLU A 204 -23.25 35.71 -28.56
CA GLU A 204 -23.45 34.69 -29.60
C GLU A 204 -24.21 33.47 -29.08
N ILE A 205 -24.39 33.36 -27.76
CA ILE A 205 -25.02 32.22 -27.11
C ILE A 205 -26.55 32.40 -27.13
N PRO A 206 -27.33 31.51 -27.78
CA PRO A 206 -28.78 31.62 -27.84
C PRO A 206 -29.42 31.58 -26.45
N ASN A 207 -30.41 32.44 -26.22
CA ASN A 207 -31.15 32.56 -24.96
C ASN A 207 -30.29 32.81 -23.71
N TYR A 208 -29.04 33.27 -23.86
CA TYR A 208 -28.12 33.45 -22.74
C TYR A 208 -28.69 34.31 -21.62
N THR A 209 -29.31 35.45 -21.94
CA THR A 209 -29.91 36.35 -20.95
C THR A 209 -30.97 35.63 -20.12
N VAL A 210 -31.85 34.85 -20.75
CA VAL A 210 -32.92 34.12 -20.05
C VAL A 210 -32.33 33.05 -19.12
N MET A 211 -31.33 32.29 -19.60
CA MET A 211 -30.63 31.28 -18.79
C MET A 211 -29.90 31.92 -17.60
N TYR A 212 -29.24 33.05 -17.85
CA TYR A 212 -28.51 33.81 -16.84
C TYR A 212 -29.44 34.36 -15.75
N ASP A 213 -30.55 34.99 -16.13
CA ASP A 213 -31.53 35.55 -15.19
C ASP A 213 -32.15 34.44 -14.33
N THR A 214 -32.43 33.28 -14.95
CA THR A 214 -32.90 32.08 -14.22
C THR A 214 -31.85 31.59 -13.23
N ALA A 215 -30.59 31.45 -13.67
CA ALA A 215 -29.48 31.02 -12.81
C ALA A 215 -29.27 31.99 -11.65
N ARG A 216 -29.40 33.30 -11.90
CA ARG A 216 -29.32 34.34 -10.88
C ARG A 216 -30.45 34.24 -9.87
N ALA A 217 -31.68 34.01 -10.31
CA ALA A 217 -32.83 33.84 -9.43
C ALA A 217 -32.67 32.60 -8.51
N VAL A 218 -32.21 31.48 -9.07
CA VAL A 218 -31.89 30.26 -8.30
C VAL A 218 -30.80 30.55 -7.26
N PHE A 219 -29.71 31.20 -7.66
CA PHE A 219 -28.63 31.59 -6.77
C PHE A 219 -29.14 32.49 -5.62
N ASP A 220 -29.90 33.53 -5.94
CA ASP A 220 -30.42 34.47 -4.94
C ASP A 220 -31.35 33.78 -3.94
N GLU A 221 -32.17 32.82 -4.38
CA GLU A 221 -32.98 32.00 -3.45
C GLU A 221 -32.11 31.09 -2.58
N ALA A 222 -31.20 30.32 -3.18
CA ALA A 222 -30.34 29.39 -2.47
C ALA A 222 -29.46 30.09 -1.43
N SER A 223 -29.01 31.32 -1.74
CA SER A 223 -28.20 32.15 -0.84
C SER A 223 -28.88 32.44 0.51
N ARG A 224 -30.22 32.47 0.55
CA ARG A 224 -31.00 32.71 1.77
C ARG A 224 -31.06 31.49 2.69
N ARG A 225 -30.82 30.28 2.15
CA ARG A 225 -30.90 28.99 2.85
C ARG A 225 -29.59 28.21 2.86
N ILE A 226 -28.46 28.91 2.78
CA ILE A 226 -27.10 28.32 2.67
C ILE A 226 -26.80 27.25 3.74
N GLU A 227 -27.38 27.38 4.94
CA GLU A 227 -27.15 26.45 6.05
C GLU A 227 -27.74 25.04 5.82
N ASN A 228 -28.72 24.94 4.90
CA ASN A 228 -29.39 23.70 4.51
C ASN A 228 -28.77 23.04 3.27
N LEU A 229 -27.80 23.70 2.62
CA LEU A 229 -27.18 23.20 1.41
C LEU A 229 -26.20 22.05 1.67
N GLY A 230 -26.15 21.12 0.72
CA GLY A 230 -25.23 19.99 0.71
C GLY A 230 -23.82 20.38 0.26
N PHE A 231 -22.92 19.40 0.25
CA PHE A 231 -21.52 19.60 -0.13
C PHE A 231 -21.38 20.18 -1.55
N PHE A 232 -22.05 19.56 -2.53
CA PHE A 232 -21.99 19.97 -3.93
C PHE A 232 -22.70 21.31 -4.19
N ASP A 233 -23.79 21.59 -3.49
CA ASP A 233 -24.49 22.88 -3.58
C ASP A 233 -23.60 24.05 -3.15
N LEU A 234 -22.83 23.87 -2.05
CA LEU A 234 -21.89 24.89 -1.57
C LEU A 234 -20.83 25.21 -2.64
N LYS A 235 -20.35 24.18 -3.34
CA LYS A 235 -19.42 24.34 -4.47
C LYS A 235 -20.04 25.16 -5.58
N THR A 236 -21.26 24.82 -6.00
CA THR A 236 -21.99 25.54 -7.05
C THR A 236 -22.18 27.01 -6.69
N MET A 237 -22.59 27.30 -5.45
CA MET A 237 -22.78 28.65 -4.94
C MET A 237 -21.46 29.45 -4.92
N ALA A 238 -20.37 28.85 -4.43
CA ALA A 238 -19.07 29.50 -4.38
C ALA A 238 -18.54 29.81 -5.79
N ARG A 239 -18.68 28.86 -6.72
CA ARG A 239 -18.29 29.04 -8.13
C ARG A 239 -19.07 30.18 -8.78
N PHE A 240 -20.40 30.20 -8.63
CA PHE A 240 -21.22 31.29 -9.15
C PHE A 240 -20.79 32.65 -8.59
N MET A 241 -20.55 32.75 -7.28
CA MET A 241 -20.04 33.99 -6.66
C MET A 241 -18.73 34.46 -7.29
N ARG A 242 -17.78 33.55 -7.54
CA ARG A 242 -16.48 33.87 -8.13
C ARG A 242 -16.62 34.35 -9.57
N GLU A 243 -17.33 33.59 -10.41
CA GLU A 243 -17.46 33.89 -11.83
C GLU A 243 -18.29 35.16 -12.08
N GLU A 244 -19.27 35.46 -11.22
CA GLU A 244 -20.10 36.67 -11.30
C GLU A 244 -19.56 37.86 -10.50
N HIS A 245 -18.36 37.73 -9.91
CA HIS A 245 -17.74 38.76 -9.08
C HIS A 245 -18.67 39.30 -7.96
N ILE A 246 -19.49 38.43 -7.36
CA ILE A 246 -20.47 38.81 -6.32
C ILE A 246 -19.75 39.11 -5.01
N LYS A 247 -19.73 40.39 -4.62
CA LYS A 247 -19.15 40.87 -3.35
C LYS A 247 -20.15 40.77 -2.20
N ASN A 248 -20.38 39.57 -1.67
CA ASN A 248 -21.23 39.32 -0.51
C ASN A 248 -20.44 38.64 0.62
N GLU A 249 -19.91 39.44 1.54
CA GLU A 249 -19.05 38.98 2.64
C GLU A 249 -19.79 38.07 3.63
N THR A 250 -21.07 38.33 3.88
CA THR A 250 -21.88 37.51 4.76
C THR A 250 -22.08 36.11 4.19
N LEU A 251 -22.45 36.02 2.90
CA LEU A 251 -22.61 34.75 2.21
C LEU A 251 -21.30 33.98 2.12
N ARG A 252 -20.20 34.68 1.78
CA ARG A 252 -18.84 34.14 1.76
C ARG A 252 -18.50 33.42 3.07
N ARG A 253 -18.69 34.10 4.21
CA ARG A 253 -18.44 33.53 5.53
C ARG A 253 -19.31 32.31 5.81
N LYS A 254 -20.59 32.35 5.42
CA LYS A 254 -21.50 31.21 5.62
C LYS A 254 -21.11 29.98 4.79
N ILE A 255 -20.66 30.16 3.54
CA ILE A 255 -20.13 29.07 2.71
C ILE A 255 -18.90 28.47 3.37
N LEU A 256 -17.93 29.31 3.77
CA LEU A 256 -16.70 28.86 4.43
C LEU A 256 -17.00 28.11 5.73
N THR A 257 -17.88 28.62 6.59
CA THR A 257 -18.29 27.91 7.81
C THR A 257 -18.98 26.58 7.51
N SER A 258 -19.76 26.50 6.42
CA SER A 258 -20.52 25.29 6.09
C SER A 258 -19.64 24.20 5.49
N ILE A 259 -18.69 24.55 4.60
CA ILE A 259 -17.77 23.57 4.02
C ILE A 259 -16.83 22.97 5.07
N GLN A 260 -16.48 23.70 6.13
CA GLN A 260 -15.67 23.15 7.23
C GLN A 260 -16.36 22.01 8.00
N LYS A 261 -17.69 21.88 7.94
CA LYS A 261 -18.43 20.76 8.57
C LYS A 261 -18.14 19.39 7.91
N TYR A 262 -17.54 19.43 6.72
CA TYR A 262 -17.19 18.28 5.90
C TYR A 262 -15.70 17.89 6.03
N LYS A 263 -14.92 18.65 6.80
CA LYS A 263 -13.51 18.37 7.03
C LYS A 263 -13.34 17.20 7.98
N CYS A 264 -12.47 16.27 7.62
CA CYS A 264 -12.10 15.11 8.41
C CYS A 264 -10.88 15.39 9.31
N PRO A 265 -10.66 14.61 10.38
CA PRO A 265 -9.54 14.81 11.30
C PRO A 265 -8.14 14.72 10.68
N ASP A 266 -8.00 14.04 9.54
CA ASP A 266 -6.74 13.89 8.80
C ASP A 266 -6.47 15.06 7.82
N GLY A 267 -7.34 16.07 7.78
CA GLY A 267 -7.22 17.23 6.89
C GLY A 267 -7.91 17.06 5.53
N SER A 268 -8.39 15.85 5.19
CA SER A 268 -9.19 15.61 4.00
C SER A 268 -10.62 16.12 4.14
N TYR A 269 -11.41 16.11 3.06
CA TYR A 269 -12.85 16.41 3.10
C TYR A 269 -13.66 15.23 2.59
N SER A 270 -14.84 15.01 3.16
CA SER A 270 -15.86 14.05 2.69
C SER A 270 -17.11 14.79 2.25
N ASP A 271 -17.91 14.22 1.36
CA ASP A 271 -19.25 14.73 1.04
C ASP A 271 -20.28 14.47 2.16
N THR A 272 -19.89 13.75 3.21
CA THR A 272 -20.72 13.38 4.36
C THR A 272 -20.21 14.05 5.64
N ARG A 273 -21.11 14.76 6.35
CA ARG A 273 -20.77 15.44 7.61
C ARG A 273 -20.36 14.43 8.69
N GLY A 274 -19.28 14.70 9.40
CA GLY A 274 -18.79 13.86 10.50
C GLY A 274 -18.08 12.57 10.05
N ALA A 275 -17.77 12.42 8.76
CA ALA A 275 -16.94 11.32 8.28
C ALA A 275 -15.55 11.36 8.92
N LYS A 276 -14.99 10.19 9.22
CA LYS A 276 -13.64 10.05 9.81
C LYS A 276 -12.51 10.19 8.79
N LYS A 277 -12.83 10.04 7.50
CA LYS A 277 -11.89 10.05 6.39
C LYS A 277 -12.61 10.57 5.15
N GLY A 278 -11.89 11.37 4.37
CA GLY A 278 -12.30 11.88 3.06
C GLY A 278 -11.50 11.26 1.93
N TYR A 279 -11.80 11.72 0.71
CA TYR A 279 -11.20 11.24 -0.52
C TYR A 279 -10.52 12.39 -1.27
N ILE A 280 -9.64 12.06 -2.20
CA ILE A 280 -8.86 13.08 -2.91
C ILE A 280 -9.72 13.99 -3.79
N ASP A 281 -10.80 13.45 -4.34
CA ASP A 281 -11.79 14.14 -5.18
C ASP A 281 -12.69 15.08 -4.37
N THR A 282 -13.24 14.61 -3.25
CA THR A 282 -14.00 15.45 -2.34
C THR A 282 -13.10 16.51 -1.68
N THR A 283 -11.83 16.18 -1.42
CA THR A 283 -10.82 17.18 -0.98
C THR A 283 -10.57 18.21 -2.07
N HIS A 284 -10.38 17.80 -3.33
CA HIS A 284 -10.24 18.71 -4.46
C HIS A 284 -11.43 19.69 -4.54
N TRP A 285 -12.66 19.17 -4.52
CA TRP A 285 -13.85 20.01 -4.63
C TRP A 285 -14.08 20.92 -3.43
N ALA A 286 -13.68 20.50 -2.22
CA ALA A 286 -13.72 21.36 -1.05
C ALA A 286 -12.71 22.51 -1.16
N VAL A 287 -11.49 22.22 -1.62
CA VAL A 287 -10.46 23.23 -1.88
C VAL A 287 -10.93 24.21 -2.96
N GLU A 288 -11.51 23.73 -4.07
CA GLU A 288 -12.16 24.60 -5.06
C GLU A 288 -13.19 25.52 -4.42
N THR A 289 -14.08 24.98 -3.58
CA THR A 289 -15.14 25.73 -2.91
C THR A 289 -14.55 26.83 -2.00
N ILE A 290 -13.53 26.50 -1.21
CA ILE A 290 -12.85 27.44 -0.31
C ILE A 290 -12.16 28.54 -1.11
N THR A 291 -11.41 28.17 -2.15
CA THR A 291 -10.71 29.12 -3.03
C THR A 291 -11.68 30.01 -3.79
N TYR A 292 -12.83 29.46 -4.26
CA TYR A 292 -13.90 30.24 -4.91
C TYR A 292 -14.55 31.24 -3.97
N ALA A 293 -14.73 30.87 -2.70
CA ALA A 293 -15.17 31.78 -1.67
C ALA A 293 -14.05 32.70 -1.15
N GLY A 294 -12.84 32.68 -1.73
CA GLY A 294 -11.71 33.50 -1.29
C GLY A 294 -11.29 33.24 0.17
N GLY A 295 -11.43 32.00 0.63
CA GLY A 295 -10.92 31.52 1.91
C GLY A 295 -9.52 30.91 1.79
N GLU A 296 -8.96 30.53 2.92
CA GLU A 296 -7.65 29.87 3.02
C GLU A 296 -7.82 28.40 3.42
N VAL A 297 -6.98 27.54 2.83
CA VAL A 297 -6.94 26.10 3.12
C VAL A 297 -5.87 25.85 4.18
N GLY A 298 -6.18 24.98 5.15
CA GLY A 298 -5.27 24.67 6.25
C GLY A 298 -4.08 23.80 5.83
N GLU A 299 -2.96 23.95 6.55
CA GLU A 299 -1.74 23.14 6.38
C GLU A 299 -1.95 21.64 6.57
N ASP A 300 -2.95 21.24 7.34
CA ASP A 300 -3.36 19.85 7.51
C ASP A 300 -3.92 19.26 6.21
N THR A 301 -4.70 20.02 5.44
CA THR A 301 -5.17 19.61 4.11
C THR A 301 -4.00 19.50 3.12
N VAL A 302 -3.03 20.41 3.18
CA VAL A 302 -1.81 20.30 2.38
C VAL A 302 -1.03 19.04 2.78
N SER A 303 -0.87 18.80 4.07
CA SER A 303 -0.19 17.61 4.60
C SER A 303 -0.87 16.31 4.15
N TYR A 304 -2.20 16.27 4.14
CA TYR A 304 -2.98 15.18 3.57
C TYR A 304 -2.63 14.94 2.09
N LEU A 305 -2.66 15.98 1.25
CA LEU A 305 -2.33 15.87 -0.17
C LEU A 305 -0.90 15.35 -0.37
N ARG A 306 0.07 15.89 0.38
CA ARG A 306 1.47 15.43 0.34
C ARG A 306 1.62 13.97 0.76
N SER A 307 0.77 13.49 1.68
CA SER A 307 0.77 12.09 2.11
C SER A 307 0.36 11.11 1.00
N LEU A 308 -0.36 11.59 -0.02
CA LEU A 308 -0.81 10.80 -1.16
C LEU A 308 0.13 10.86 -2.38
N GLU A 309 1.16 11.69 -2.34
CA GLU A 309 2.14 11.74 -3.42
C GLU A 309 2.97 10.45 -3.47
N GLY A 310 2.88 9.75 -4.60
CA GLY A 310 3.53 8.47 -4.82
C GLY A 310 5.03 8.63 -5.10
N PRO A 311 5.88 7.69 -4.68
CA PRO A 311 7.29 7.74 -5.02
C PRO A 311 7.57 7.48 -6.51
N LEU A 312 6.59 6.92 -7.22
CA LEU A 312 6.61 6.64 -8.66
C LEU A 312 6.06 7.82 -9.48
N GLY A 313 5.84 8.98 -8.87
CA GLY A 313 5.09 10.07 -9.48
C GLY A 313 3.60 9.94 -9.23
N GLY A 314 2.85 10.98 -9.57
CA GLY A 314 1.40 11.03 -9.42
C GLY A 314 0.92 10.90 -7.96
N PHE A 315 -0.36 10.57 -7.82
CA PHE A 315 -1.03 10.39 -6.53
C PHE A 315 -1.61 8.99 -6.40
N ILE A 316 -1.44 8.41 -5.22
CA ILE A 316 -1.93 7.07 -4.87
C ILE A 316 -3.41 7.10 -4.48
N GLY A 317 -4.10 6.00 -4.74
CA GLY A 317 -5.46 5.77 -4.25
C GLY A 317 -5.48 4.85 -3.04
N ILE A 318 -5.93 5.35 -1.90
CA ILE A 318 -6.16 4.50 -0.72
C ILE A 318 -7.59 3.94 -0.81
N PRO A 319 -7.78 2.61 -0.80
CA PRO A 319 -9.10 1.99 -0.81
C PRO A 319 -10.03 2.54 0.27
N ASN A 320 -11.31 2.57 -0.06
CA ASN A 320 -12.37 3.04 0.83
C ASN A 320 -12.56 2.10 2.03
N TYR A 321 -12.16 0.85 1.88
CA TYR A 321 -12.35 -0.18 2.88
C TYR A 321 -11.15 -1.12 2.94
N ILE A 322 -10.65 -1.34 4.15
CA ILE A 322 -9.58 -2.30 4.46
C ILE A 322 -10.19 -3.30 5.44
N VAL A 323 -10.23 -4.58 5.09
CA VAL A 323 -10.68 -5.64 6.00
C VAL A 323 -9.50 -6.07 6.87
N PRO A 324 -9.36 -5.61 8.12
CA PRO A 324 -8.25 -6.01 8.97
C PRO A 324 -8.28 -7.52 9.23
N ASN A 325 -7.11 -8.14 9.35
CA ASN A 325 -7.00 -9.49 9.89
C ASN A 325 -5.95 -9.56 11.02
N PRO A 326 -6.09 -10.50 11.98
CA PRO A 326 -5.24 -10.54 13.18
C PRO A 326 -3.77 -10.76 12.84
N VAL A 327 -3.48 -11.62 11.86
CA VAL A 327 -2.11 -11.98 11.46
C VAL A 327 -1.39 -10.80 10.82
N GLY A 328 -2.00 -10.17 9.82
CA GLY A 328 -1.48 -8.98 9.15
C GLY A 328 -1.29 -7.82 10.13
N THR A 329 -2.23 -7.66 11.07
CA THR A 329 -2.13 -6.66 12.15
C THR A 329 -0.94 -6.94 13.05
N ALA A 330 -0.83 -8.15 13.58
CA ALA A 330 0.21 -8.53 14.51
C ALA A 330 1.62 -8.46 13.90
N PHE A 331 1.80 -8.90 12.64
CA PHE A 331 3.09 -8.75 11.94
C PHE A 331 3.41 -7.29 11.63
N SER A 332 2.42 -6.43 11.39
CA SER A 332 2.64 -4.98 11.22
C SER A 332 3.12 -4.33 12.52
N VAL A 333 2.51 -4.68 13.65
CA VAL A 333 2.97 -4.25 15.00
C VAL A 333 4.40 -4.72 15.26
N MET A 334 4.70 -6.00 15.03
CA MET A 334 6.05 -6.54 15.27
C MET A 334 7.09 -5.89 14.34
N THR A 335 6.73 -5.61 13.09
CA THR A 335 7.58 -4.90 12.13
C THR A 335 7.89 -3.49 12.61
N LEU A 336 6.86 -2.70 12.97
CA LEU A 336 7.04 -1.34 13.48
C LEU A 336 7.93 -1.32 14.72
N LYS A 337 7.74 -2.27 15.65
CA LYS A 337 8.54 -2.36 16.88
C LYS A 337 9.97 -2.83 16.62
N LEU A 338 10.24 -3.63 15.58
CA LEU A 338 11.61 -3.95 15.14
C LEU A 338 12.30 -2.75 14.50
N LEU A 339 11.54 -1.87 13.84
CA LEU A 339 12.01 -0.62 13.24
C LEU A 339 12.05 0.55 14.23
N ASN A 340 11.91 0.29 15.54
CA ASN A 340 11.85 1.31 16.60
C ASN A 340 10.84 2.44 16.33
N SER A 341 9.73 2.12 15.66
CA SER A 341 8.68 3.06 15.28
C SER A 341 7.45 2.94 16.18
N THR A 342 6.68 4.03 16.26
CA THR A 342 5.41 4.05 16.98
C THR A 342 4.34 3.27 16.21
N VAL A 343 3.43 2.64 16.96
CA VAL A 343 2.26 1.97 16.38
C VAL A 343 1.12 2.98 16.31
N PRO A 344 0.58 3.31 15.12
CA PRO A 344 -0.55 4.21 15.02
C PRO A 344 -1.79 3.59 15.66
N SER A 345 -2.65 4.43 16.23
CA SER A 345 -3.89 3.99 16.88
C SER A 345 -3.67 2.86 17.90
N GLU A 346 -2.56 2.91 18.65
CA GLU A 346 -2.06 1.77 19.47
C GLU A 346 -3.14 1.13 20.35
N THR A 347 -3.99 1.94 20.99
CA THR A 347 -5.10 1.46 21.82
C THR A 347 -6.15 0.69 21.02
N ALA A 348 -6.51 1.16 19.82
CA ALA A 348 -7.47 0.48 18.95
C ALA A 348 -6.90 -0.86 18.48
N VAL A 349 -5.64 -0.86 18.02
CA VAL A 349 -4.89 -2.08 17.62
C VAL A 349 -4.86 -3.09 18.76
N ARG A 350 -4.53 -2.64 19.97
CA ARG A 350 -4.50 -3.49 21.17
C ARG A 350 -5.86 -4.12 21.45
N ASN A 351 -6.94 -3.34 21.40
CA ASN A 351 -8.30 -3.82 21.66
C ASN A 351 -8.77 -4.82 20.59
N TYR A 352 -8.45 -4.56 19.32
CA TYR A 352 -8.73 -5.46 18.22
C TYR A 352 -8.04 -6.81 18.44
N LEU A 353 -6.71 -6.84 18.63
CA LEU A 353 -5.96 -8.07 18.86
C LEU A 353 -6.37 -8.82 20.15
N LEU A 354 -6.74 -8.12 21.22
CA LEU A 354 -7.27 -8.76 22.45
C LEU A 354 -8.60 -9.48 22.21
N THR A 355 -9.42 -8.95 21.31
CA THR A 355 -10.70 -9.57 20.93
C THR A 355 -10.47 -10.80 20.08
N GLU A 356 -9.57 -10.71 19.10
CA GLU A 356 -9.28 -11.78 18.14
C GLU A 356 -8.57 -12.97 18.80
N ILE A 357 -7.55 -12.73 19.63
CA ILE A 357 -6.82 -13.82 20.31
C ILE A 357 -7.72 -14.65 21.25
N SER A 358 -8.80 -14.05 21.74
CA SER A 358 -9.78 -14.74 22.60
C SER A 358 -10.64 -15.75 21.82
N ARG A 359 -10.67 -15.65 20.48
CA ARG A 359 -11.43 -16.51 19.56
C ARG A 359 -10.55 -17.48 18.77
N GLU A 360 -9.25 -17.22 18.69
CA GLU A 360 -8.31 -18.08 17.98
C GLU A 360 -8.09 -19.42 18.70
N SER A 361 -7.88 -20.47 17.90
CA SER A 361 -7.70 -21.86 18.35
C SER A 361 -6.40 -22.49 17.84
N LYS A 362 -5.77 -21.92 16.82
CA LYS A 362 -4.50 -22.42 16.25
C LYS A 362 -3.32 -21.85 17.03
N PRO A 363 -2.50 -22.68 17.71
CA PRO A 363 -1.37 -22.21 18.51
C PRO A 363 -0.38 -21.32 17.74
N SER A 364 -0.12 -21.61 16.46
CA SER A 364 0.76 -20.77 15.65
C SER A 364 0.21 -19.36 15.41
N LEU A 365 -1.10 -19.18 15.29
CA LEU A 365 -1.75 -17.88 15.14
C LEU A 365 -1.85 -17.15 16.49
N ILE A 366 -2.22 -17.87 17.55
CA ILE A 366 -2.18 -17.39 18.94
C ILE A 366 -0.80 -16.79 19.25
N TRP A 367 0.28 -17.49 18.89
CA TRP A 367 1.64 -16.99 19.13
C TRP A 367 1.90 -15.65 18.44
N VAL A 368 1.48 -15.49 17.18
CA VAL A 368 1.70 -14.23 16.43
C VAL A 368 0.99 -13.07 17.14
N GLU A 369 -0.28 -13.25 17.49
CA GLU A 369 -1.10 -12.24 18.17
C GLU A 369 -0.57 -11.93 19.58
N TYR A 370 -0.24 -12.97 20.35
CA TYR A 370 0.39 -12.89 21.67
C TYR A 370 1.66 -12.03 21.63
N ARG A 371 2.55 -12.30 20.66
CA ARG A 371 3.82 -11.59 20.53
C ARG A 371 3.62 -10.11 20.19
N ALA A 372 2.65 -9.81 19.33
CA ALA A 372 2.29 -8.43 19.04
C ALA A 372 1.73 -7.72 20.29
N LEU A 373 0.78 -8.33 21.00
CA LEU A 373 0.20 -7.75 22.23
C LEU A 373 1.24 -7.50 23.33
N LYS A 374 2.21 -8.42 23.51
CA LYS A 374 3.35 -8.23 24.42
C LYS A 374 4.18 -7.01 24.03
N LYS A 375 4.40 -6.77 22.72
CA LYS A 375 5.07 -5.57 22.22
C LYS A 375 4.24 -4.28 22.37
N LEU A 376 2.93 -4.41 22.54
CA LEU A 376 2.01 -3.31 22.88
C LEU A 376 1.86 -3.11 24.40
N GLY A 377 2.68 -3.78 25.22
CA GLY A 377 2.70 -3.59 26.67
C GLY A 377 1.57 -4.29 27.43
N VAL A 378 0.87 -5.26 26.82
CA VAL A 378 -0.12 -6.07 27.54
C VAL A 378 0.60 -7.01 28.52
N SER A 379 0.09 -7.09 29.75
CA SER A 379 0.69 -7.90 30.81
C SER A 379 0.61 -9.40 30.52
N ASN A 380 1.59 -10.17 31.00
CA ASN A 380 1.56 -11.62 30.88
C ASN A 380 0.35 -12.25 31.60
N SER A 381 -0.14 -11.67 32.71
CA SER A 381 -1.32 -12.15 33.42
C SER A 381 -2.60 -12.03 32.58
N ASP A 382 -2.77 -10.91 31.89
CA ASP A 382 -3.93 -10.70 31.02
C ASP A 382 -3.87 -11.62 29.81
N LEU A 383 -2.68 -11.77 29.21
CA LEU A 383 -2.47 -12.67 28.07
C LEU A 383 -2.69 -14.13 28.46
N LYS A 384 -2.16 -14.56 29.61
CA LYS A 384 -2.36 -15.92 30.14
C LYS A 384 -3.85 -16.24 30.27
N THR A 385 -4.64 -15.35 30.87
CA THR A 385 -6.08 -15.54 31.08
C THR A 385 -6.85 -15.79 29.77
N ARG A 386 -6.41 -15.17 28.66
CA ARG A 386 -7.04 -15.32 27.35
C ARG A 386 -6.55 -16.54 26.59
N VAL A 387 -5.24 -16.79 26.64
CA VAL A 387 -4.55 -17.81 25.83
C VAL A 387 -4.66 -19.21 26.45
N GLU A 388 -4.58 -19.32 27.77
CA GLU A 388 -4.53 -20.61 28.47
C GLU A 388 -5.72 -21.54 28.15
N PRO A 389 -6.99 -21.08 28.16
CA PRO A 389 -8.11 -21.94 27.80
C PRO A 389 -8.03 -22.48 26.37
N ARG A 390 -7.47 -21.70 25.44
CA ARG A 390 -7.33 -22.08 24.04
C ARG A 390 -6.26 -23.16 23.86
N LEU A 391 -5.09 -22.96 24.47
CA LEU A 391 -4.00 -23.94 24.41
C LEU A 391 -4.37 -25.24 25.14
N LYS A 392 -5.06 -25.16 26.29
CA LYS A 392 -5.60 -26.35 26.98
C LYS A 392 -6.63 -27.09 26.14
N SER A 393 -7.50 -26.37 25.43
CA SER A 393 -8.44 -27.00 24.50
C SER A 393 -7.73 -27.66 23.33
N PHE A 394 -6.66 -27.07 22.79
CA PHE A 394 -5.86 -27.70 21.75
C PHE A 394 -5.23 -29.00 22.24
N ILE A 395 -4.61 -28.99 23.43
CA ILE A 395 -4.03 -30.19 24.07
C ILE A 395 -5.08 -31.30 24.22
N ALA A 396 -6.26 -30.96 24.75
CA ALA A 396 -7.31 -31.93 25.03
C ALA A 396 -7.86 -32.61 23.76
N ASN A 397 -7.86 -31.90 22.63
CA ASN A 397 -8.40 -32.39 21.36
C ASN A 397 -7.31 -32.96 20.43
N MET A 398 -6.04 -32.88 20.81
CA MET A 398 -4.94 -33.23 19.92
C MET A 398 -4.75 -34.75 19.82
N ASN A 399 -4.80 -35.28 18.60
CA ASN A 399 -4.35 -36.63 18.29
C ASN A 399 -3.00 -36.58 17.56
N LEU A 400 -1.92 -37.03 18.22
CA LEU A 400 -0.57 -37.02 17.65
C LEU A 400 -0.45 -37.79 16.33
N SER A 401 -1.31 -38.79 16.11
CA SER A 401 -1.31 -39.57 14.86
C SER A 401 -1.71 -38.73 13.63
N GLU A 402 -2.42 -37.61 13.82
CA GLU A 402 -2.79 -36.70 12.73
C GLU A 402 -1.58 -36.03 12.09
N VAL A 403 -0.44 -35.97 12.78
CA VAL A 403 0.82 -35.45 12.23
C VAL A 403 1.27 -36.23 10.99
N TYR A 404 0.94 -37.53 10.89
CA TYR A 404 1.25 -38.33 9.69
C TYR A 404 0.47 -37.88 8.45
N GLN A 405 -0.69 -37.22 8.64
CA GLN A 405 -1.53 -36.71 7.56
C GLN A 405 -1.33 -35.20 7.35
N ASN A 406 -0.98 -34.47 8.41
CA ASN A 406 -0.76 -33.04 8.41
C ASN A 406 0.47 -32.68 9.25
N HIS A 407 1.64 -32.64 8.61
CA HIS A 407 2.90 -32.36 9.29
C HIS A 407 2.99 -30.94 9.88
N HIS A 408 2.14 -30.01 9.43
CA HIS A 408 2.08 -28.65 9.98
C HIS A 408 1.62 -28.61 11.44
N LEU A 409 1.01 -29.68 11.97
CA LEU A 409 0.68 -29.77 13.39
C LEU A 409 1.93 -29.69 14.29
N LEU A 410 3.11 -30.11 13.81
CA LEU A 410 4.37 -29.92 14.55
C LEU A 410 4.68 -28.43 14.78
N LYS A 411 4.34 -27.56 13.83
CA LYS A 411 4.48 -26.10 14.00
C LYS A 411 3.59 -25.60 15.13
N ASP A 412 2.35 -26.09 15.19
CA ASP A 412 1.40 -25.72 16.24
C ASP A 412 1.83 -26.25 17.62
N ILE A 413 2.34 -27.49 17.71
CA ILE A 413 2.94 -28.02 18.95
C ILE A 413 4.10 -27.13 19.41
N TYR A 414 5.01 -26.78 18.50
CA TYR A 414 6.15 -25.91 18.83
C TYR A 414 5.67 -24.56 19.41
N TYR A 415 4.72 -23.91 18.75
CA TYR A 415 4.22 -22.61 19.21
C TYR A 415 3.38 -22.70 20.47
N LEU A 416 2.68 -23.82 20.70
CA LEU A 416 2.03 -24.10 21.97
C LEU A 416 3.06 -24.15 23.09
N LEU A 417 4.15 -24.90 22.92
CA LEU A 417 5.19 -25.05 23.94
C LEU A 417 5.86 -23.70 24.26
N VAL A 418 6.27 -22.97 23.22
CA VAL A 418 6.89 -21.64 23.37
C VAL A 418 5.98 -20.69 24.11
N THR A 419 4.70 -20.61 23.69
CA THR A 419 3.73 -19.66 24.28
C THR A 419 3.40 -20.04 25.71
N SER A 420 3.21 -21.32 26.00
CA SER A 420 2.96 -21.81 27.35
C SER A 420 4.13 -21.55 28.29
N ARG A 421 5.37 -21.79 27.85
CA ARG A 421 6.57 -21.45 28.63
C ARG A 421 6.66 -19.96 28.92
N GLU A 422 6.50 -19.10 27.90
CA GLU A 422 6.63 -17.64 28.08
C GLU A 422 5.52 -17.05 28.97
N LEU A 423 4.35 -17.70 29.07
CA LEU A 423 3.24 -17.28 29.92
C LEU A 423 3.16 -18.02 31.27
N GLY A 424 4.03 -19.01 31.51
CA GLY A 424 3.95 -19.87 32.69
C GLY A 424 2.63 -20.66 32.75
N ILE A 425 2.17 -21.18 31.61
CA ILE A 425 1.04 -22.10 31.52
C ILE A 425 1.59 -23.51 31.74
N GLU A 426 1.08 -24.19 32.76
CA GLU A 426 1.46 -25.56 33.06
C GLU A 426 0.86 -26.51 32.02
N ILE A 427 1.71 -27.37 31.48
CA ILE A 427 1.36 -28.46 30.58
C ILE A 427 1.65 -29.75 31.32
N ASP A 428 0.68 -30.68 31.28
CA ASP A 428 0.77 -32.00 31.86
C ASP A 428 2.05 -32.76 31.41
N GLU A 429 2.78 -33.33 32.37
CA GLU A 429 4.05 -34.03 32.11
C GLU A 429 3.85 -35.29 31.27
N GLN A 430 2.76 -36.03 31.48
CA GLN A 430 2.46 -37.21 30.67
C GLN A 430 2.25 -36.83 29.19
N TRP A 431 1.59 -35.71 28.92
CA TRP A 431 1.47 -35.18 27.56
C TRP A 431 2.83 -34.82 26.97
N LYS A 432 3.72 -34.17 27.73
CA LYS A 432 5.09 -33.85 27.28
C LYS A 432 5.91 -35.10 26.94
N GLU A 433 5.83 -36.14 27.78
CA GLU A 433 6.49 -37.42 27.53
C GLU A 433 5.96 -38.11 26.27
N ASN A 434 4.65 -38.07 26.06
CA ASN A 434 4.00 -38.62 24.86
C ASN A 434 4.46 -37.89 23.59
N VAL A 435 4.51 -36.55 23.62
CA VAL A 435 5.01 -35.75 22.49
C VAL A 435 6.50 -36.01 22.24
N THR A 436 7.31 -36.10 23.29
CA THR A 436 8.75 -36.40 23.19
C THR A 436 8.96 -37.74 22.49
N SER A 437 8.29 -38.78 22.98
CA SER A 437 8.38 -40.14 22.44
C SER A 437 7.92 -40.19 20.99
N PHE A 438 6.81 -39.51 20.67
CA PHE A 438 6.29 -39.40 19.31
C PHE A 438 7.31 -38.73 18.37
N VAL A 439 7.84 -37.56 18.74
CA VAL A 439 8.80 -36.81 17.92
C VAL A 439 10.10 -37.59 17.71
N LEU A 440 10.64 -38.23 18.74
CA LEU A 440 11.83 -39.10 18.60
C LEU A 440 11.57 -40.29 17.67
N GLY A 441 10.34 -40.83 17.66
CA GLY A 441 9.92 -41.92 16.77
C GLY A 441 9.87 -41.53 15.28
N LEU A 442 9.87 -40.23 14.96
CA LEU A 442 9.95 -39.70 13.60
C LEU A 442 11.39 -39.62 13.06
N ARG A 443 12.40 -39.79 13.92
CA ARG A 443 13.81 -39.67 13.52
C ARG A 443 14.21 -40.77 12.53
N ASP A 444 14.99 -40.36 11.54
CA ASP A 444 15.53 -41.20 10.49
C ASP A 444 17.03 -41.47 10.69
N SER A 445 17.56 -42.48 9.99
CA SER A 445 18.97 -42.87 10.09
C SER A 445 19.95 -41.86 9.48
N ASP A 446 19.47 -40.98 8.59
CA ASP A 446 20.21 -39.90 7.95
C ASP A 446 20.27 -38.61 8.79
N GLY A 447 19.73 -38.62 10.01
CA GLY A 447 19.64 -37.44 10.87
C GLY A 447 18.43 -36.54 10.57
N GLY A 448 17.70 -36.78 9.49
CA GLY A 448 16.41 -36.13 9.26
C GLY A 448 15.31 -36.69 10.16
N PHE A 449 14.14 -36.06 10.11
CA PHE A 449 12.92 -36.57 10.69
C PHE A 449 11.82 -36.65 9.60
N GLY A 450 10.92 -37.61 9.76
CA GLY A 450 9.66 -37.65 9.02
C GLY A 450 9.72 -38.36 7.67
N SER A 451 10.72 -39.21 7.38
CA SER A 451 10.70 -40.03 6.15
C SER A 451 9.45 -40.93 6.04
N LYS A 452 8.87 -41.30 7.20
CA LYS A 452 7.60 -42.01 7.33
C LYS A 452 6.37 -41.17 6.99
N ILE A 453 6.49 -39.83 7.01
CA ILE A 453 5.43 -38.87 6.72
C ILE A 453 5.52 -38.40 5.26
N SER A 454 6.72 -38.00 4.82
CA SER A 454 6.93 -37.50 3.46
C SER A 454 8.33 -37.81 2.96
N LYS A 455 8.44 -38.09 1.65
CA LYS A 455 9.73 -38.20 0.94
C LYS A 455 10.16 -36.88 0.28
N ILE A 456 9.31 -35.86 0.31
CA ILE A 456 9.58 -34.55 -0.30
C ILE A 456 10.63 -33.83 0.57
N LYS A 457 11.77 -33.44 -0.03
CA LYS A 457 12.92 -32.87 0.70
C LYS A 457 12.54 -31.65 1.55
N ILE A 458 11.75 -30.71 1.01
CA ILE A 458 11.33 -29.51 1.75
C ILE A 458 10.42 -29.85 2.95
N ASN A 459 9.49 -30.80 2.80
CA ASN A 459 8.63 -31.23 3.90
C ASN A 459 9.43 -31.97 4.98
N ARG A 460 10.36 -32.86 4.60
CA ARG A 460 11.28 -33.52 5.56
C ARG A 460 12.12 -32.51 6.32
N LEU A 461 12.59 -31.46 5.65
CA LEU A 461 13.30 -30.36 6.31
C LEU A 461 12.39 -29.67 7.33
N GLU A 462 11.18 -29.24 6.94
CA GLU A 462 10.24 -28.61 7.89
C GLU A 462 9.95 -29.48 9.12
N ILE A 463 9.69 -30.78 8.91
CA ILE A 463 9.46 -31.75 9.97
C ILE A 463 10.69 -31.80 10.90
N THR A 464 11.89 -31.95 10.33
CA THR A 464 13.15 -31.97 11.08
C THR A 464 13.34 -30.72 11.93
N LEU A 465 13.08 -29.54 11.36
CA LEU A 465 13.22 -28.26 12.06
C LEU A 465 12.27 -28.17 13.25
N TYR A 466 10.98 -28.48 13.06
CA TYR A 466 10.02 -28.44 14.17
C TYR A 466 10.29 -29.54 15.20
N SER A 467 10.71 -30.74 14.79
CA SER A 467 11.07 -31.82 15.71
C SER A 467 12.22 -31.40 16.64
N VAL A 468 13.30 -30.83 16.10
CA VAL A 468 14.42 -30.30 16.91
C VAL A 468 13.94 -29.23 17.89
N LEU A 469 13.15 -28.27 17.39
CA LEU A 469 12.65 -27.17 18.20
C LEU A 469 11.70 -27.64 19.32
N ILE A 470 10.82 -28.60 19.04
CA ILE A 470 9.93 -29.21 20.04
C ILE A 470 10.74 -29.91 21.12
N LEU A 471 11.71 -30.76 20.75
CA LEU A 471 12.53 -31.48 21.72
C LEU A 471 13.29 -30.53 22.64
N ASN A 472 13.83 -29.44 22.09
CA ASN A 472 14.51 -28.43 22.88
C ASN A 472 13.57 -27.63 23.78
N GLU A 473 12.38 -27.27 23.32
CA GLU A 473 11.37 -26.61 24.16
C GLU A 473 10.81 -27.52 25.27
N LEU A 474 10.86 -28.83 25.08
CA LEU A 474 10.53 -29.84 26.10
C LEU A 474 11.68 -30.12 27.09
N GLY A 475 12.84 -29.47 26.93
CA GLY A 475 14.00 -29.65 27.81
C GLY A 475 14.82 -30.91 27.53
N TYR A 476 14.66 -31.54 26.37
CA TYR A 476 15.43 -32.74 25.98
C TYR A 476 16.89 -32.42 25.58
N GLU A 477 17.25 -31.13 25.45
CA GLU A 477 18.59 -30.66 25.04
C GLU A 477 19.14 -31.42 23.82
N TYR A 478 18.31 -31.58 22.79
CA TYR A 478 18.61 -32.38 21.62
C TYR A 478 19.85 -31.85 20.88
N ARG A 479 20.87 -32.70 20.74
CA ARG A 479 22.10 -32.43 19.97
C ARG A 479 22.49 -33.67 19.18
N ASP A 480 22.59 -33.54 17.87
CA ASP A 480 23.01 -34.62 16.98
C ASP A 480 23.73 -34.09 15.74
N GLU A 481 24.96 -34.56 15.51
CA GLU A 481 25.79 -34.08 14.40
C GLU A 481 25.18 -34.41 13.03
N LYS A 482 24.57 -35.60 12.88
CA LYS A 482 23.89 -35.97 11.63
C LYS A 482 22.69 -35.08 11.35
N THR A 483 21.89 -34.72 12.36
CA THR A 483 20.80 -33.76 12.21
C THR A 483 21.33 -32.38 11.80
N VAL A 484 22.45 -31.92 12.37
CA VAL A 484 23.11 -30.66 11.95
C VAL A 484 23.53 -30.73 10.48
N GLU A 485 24.17 -31.81 10.05
CA GLU A 485 24.58 -32.03 8.66
C GLU A 485 23.37 -32.13 7.71
N PHE A 486 22.30 -32.81 8.12
CA PHE A 486 21.05 -32.89 7.36
C PHE A 486 20.44 -31.51 7.12
N ILE A 487 20.35 -30.68 8.17
CA ILE A 487 19.84 -29.31 8.04
C ILE A 487 20.77 -28.53 7.10
N LYS A 488 22.09 -28.51 7.34
CA LYS A 488 23.05 -27.74 6.50
C LYS A 488 23.02 -28.15 5.02
N SER A 489 22.97 -29.44 4.73
CA SER A 489 22.90 -29.99 3.35
C SER A 489 21.53 -29.79 2.67
N SER A 490 20.52 -29.35 3.43
CA SER A 490 19.18 -29.07 2.91
C SER A 490 18.99 -27.63 2.40
N ARG A 491 20.05 -26.81 2.37
CA ARG A 491 20.05 -25.50 1.71
C ARG A 491 19.63 -25.61 0.23
N ASN A 492 19.00 -24.54 -0.25
CA ASN A 492 18.68 -24.32 -1.66
C ASN A 492 19.17 -22.92 -2.06
N GLY A 493 20.35 -22.87 -2.65
CA GLY A 493 21.10 -21.62 -2.83
C GLY A 493 21.57 -21.04 -1.50
N ALA A 494 21.45 -19.73 -1.33
CA ALA A 494 21.87 -19.01 -0.11
C ALA A 494 20.94 -19.24 1.10
N LEU A 495 19.70 -19.67 0.86
CA LEU A 495 18.65 -19.82 1.88
C LEU A 495 18.26 -21.30 2.06
N TRP A 496 17.46 -21.59 3.09
CA TRP A 496 16.75 -22.87 3.18
C TRP A 496 15.38 -22.72 2.52
N TRP A 497 15.34 -22.70 1.18
CA TRP A 497 14.13 -22.61 0.34
C TRP A 497 13.33 -21.32 0.42
N SER A 498 13.03 -20.81 1.62
CA SER A 498 12.20 -19.63 1.84
C SER A 498 12.61 -18.87 3.09
N LEU A 499 12.10 -17.64 3.28
CA LEU A 499 12.35 -16.85 4.49
C LEU A 499 11.87 -17.55 5.77
N PRO A 500 10.63 -18.11 5.84
CA PRO A 500 10.18 -18.83 7.03
C PRO A 500 11.09 -20.02 7.38
N ILE A 501 11.42 -20.88 6.41
CA ILE A 501 12.21 -22.09 6.65
C ILE A 501 13.65 -21.71 7.02
N THR A 502 14.23 -20.67 6.40
CA THR A 502 15.54 -20.14 6.80
C THR A 502 15.55 -19.73 8.26
N ARG A 503 14.53 -18.98 8.71
CA ARG A 503 14.42 -18.59 10.12
C ARG A 503 14.37 -19.80 11.05
N TYR A 504 13.58 -20.83 10.73
CA TYR A 504 13.51 -22.04 11.56
C TYR A 504 14.79 -22.87 11.51
N ALA A 505 15.50 -22.93 10.38
CA ALA A 505 16.80 -23.58 10.27
C ALA A 505 17.84 -22.93 11.19
N LEU A 506 17.86 -21.60 11.22
CA LEU A 506 18.75 -20.84 12.11
C LEU A 506 18.41 -21.09 13.59
N LEU A 507 17.12 -21.08 13.95
CA LEU A 507 16.68 -21.39 15.32
C LEU A 507 17.06 -22.82 15.73
N ALA A 508 16.80 -23.81 14.88
CA ALA A 508 17.11 -25.20 15.16
C ALA A 508 18.63 -25.42 15.32
N LEU A 509 19.44 -24.92 14.39
CA LEU A 509 20.90 -25.01 14.46
C LEU A 509 21.44 -24.34 15.74
N SER A 510 20.97 -23.14 16.06
CA SER A 510 21.38 -22.44 17.28
C SER A 510 20.96 -23.17 18.54
N SER A 511 19.76 -23.78 18.56
CA SER A 511 19.27 -24.53 19.72
C SER A 511 20.10 -25.79 19.99
N MET A 512 20.73 -26.37 18.96
CA MET A 512 21.68 -27.48 19.09
C MET A 512 23.12 -27.02 19.37
N GLY A 513 23.38 -25.71 19.46
CA GLY A 513 24.74 -25.16 19.61
C GLY A 513 25.61 -25.26 18.35
N ALA A 514 25.01 -25.45 17.17
CA ALA A 514 25.75 -25.60 15.93
C ALA A 514 26.21 -24.24 15.36
N LYS A 515 27.41 -24.21 14.78
CA LYS A 515 27.91 -23.05 14.04
C LYS A 515 27.06 -22.80 12.78
N ILE A 516 26.64 -21.55 12.61
CA ILE A 516 25.92 -21.07 11.41
C ILE A 516 26.96 -20.62 10.38
N ASP A 517 27.06 -21.37 9.29
CA ASP A 517 27.94 -21.07 8.16
C ASP A 517 27.20 -20.27 7.08
N GLY A 518 27.96 -19.48 6.33
CA GLY A 518 27.47 -18.69 5.21
C GLY A 518 26.42 -17.65 5.58
N LYS A 519 26.79 -16.75 6.50
CA LYS A 519 25.93 -15.65 6.96
C LYS A 519 25.83 -14.56 5.89
N GLU A 520 26.94 -14.27 5.24
CA GLU A 520 27.08 -13.25 4.21
C GLU A 520 26.23 -13.57 2.98
N GLU A 521 26.11 -14.85 2.60
CA GLU A 521 25.22 -15.27 1.50
C GLU A 521 23.74 -15.10 1.87
N ILE A 522 23.35 -15.41 3.11
CA ILE A 522 21.98 -15.15 3.59
C ILE A 522 21.70 -13.66 3.48
N VAL A 523 22.61 -12.81 3.96
CA VAL A 523 22.46 -11.35 3.93
C VAL A 523 22.32 -10.83 2.50
N LYS A 524 23.17 -11.29 1.57
CA LYS A 524 23.04 -10.95 0.14
C LYS A 524 21.68 -11.38 -0.43
N ALA A 525 21.18 -12.55 -0.05
CA ALA A 525 19.87 -13.01 -0.48
C ALA A 525 18.70 -12.21 0.13
N LEU A 526 18.88 -11.64 1.32
CA LEU A 526 17.92 -10.71 1.92
C LEU A 526 17.94 -9.36 1.22
N GLU A 527 19.12 -8.83 0.86
CA GLU A 527 19.22 -7.55 0.13
C GLU A 527 18.48 -7.60 -1.22
N LEU A 528 18.55 -8.73 -1.93
CA LEU A 528 17.78 -8.91 -3.18
C LEU A 528 16.26 -8.89 -2.98
N ARG A 529 15.78 -9.14 -1.75
CA ARG A 529 14.34 -9.15 -1.40
C ARG A 529 13.87 -7.81 -0.86
N LYS A 530 14.77 -6.86 -0.67
CA LYS A 530 14.45 -5.53 -0.18
C LYS A 530 13.84 -4.71 -1.30
N CYS A 531 12.63 -4.23 -1.10
CA CYS A 531 11.97 -3.37 -2.07
C CYS A 531 12.39 -1.90 -1.86
N PRO A 532 12.48 -1.09 -2.94
CA PRO A 532 13.05 0.26 -2.88
C PRO A 532 12.26 1.23 -1.99
N TYR A 533 10.93 1.07 -1.92
CA TYR A 533 10.04 1.93 -1.12
C TYR A 533 9.53 1.20 0.12
N GLY A 534 10.45 0.60 0.88
CA GLY A 534 10.14 -0.12 2.10
C GLY A 534 9.69 -1.56 1.87
N PHE A 535 9.67 -2.32 2.97
CA PHE A 535 9.40 -3.76 3.04
C PHE A 535 10.38 -4.70 2.32
N PHE A 536 10.38 -5.95 2.78
CA PHE A 536 10.93 -7.09 2.07
C PHE A 536 9.81 -7.90 1.42
N SER A 537 10.14 -8.61 0.35
CA SER A 537 9.31 -9.61 -0.34
C SER A 537 9.79 -11.04 -0.05
N TYR A 538 8.97 -12.04 -0.39
CA TYR A 538 9.35 -13.46 -0.22
C TYR A 538 10.36 -13.94 -1.28
N ALA A 539 10.24 -13.41 -2.49
CA ALA A 539 11.15 -13.61 -3.63
C ALA A 539 11.97 -12.33 -3.87
N PRO A 540 13.04 -12.34 -4.69
CA PRO A 540 13.69 -11.10 -5.09
C PRO A 540 12.68 -10.03 -5.51
N CYS A 541 12.88 -8.77 -5.10
CA CYS A 541 11.93 -7.71 -5.36
C CYS A 541 12.02 -7.31 -6.85
N GLU A 542 11.00 -7.65 -7.63
CA GLU A 542 10.93 -7.38 -9.07
C GLU A 542 10.15 -6.10 -9.37
N HIS A 543 9.17 -5.78 -8.52
CA HIS A 543 8.34 -4.59 -8.65
C HIS A 543 8.31 -3.78 -7.35
N PRO A 544 8.37 -2.44 -7.42
CA PRO A 544 8.53 -1.58 -6.25
C PRO A 544 7.40 -1.70 -5.22
N GLU A 545 6.20 -2.07 -5.64
CA GLU A 545 4.99 -2.18 -4.82
C GLU A 545 4.95 -3.46 -4.00
N GLN A 546 5.78 -4.44 -4.34
CA GLN A 546 5.89 -5.71 -3.64
C GLN A 546 6.32 -5.53 -2.18
N GLY A 547 6.19 -6.63 -1.45
CA GLY A 547 6.58 -6.73 -0.05
C GLY A 547 5.38 -6.80 0.88
N GLY A 548 5.68 -6.89 2.18
CA GLY A 548 4.65 -6.92 3.21
C GLY A 548 5.24 -7.04 4.61
N SER A 549 4.39 -6.89 5.63
CA SER A 549 4.81 -6.91 7.03
C SER A 549 5.39 -8.27 7.45
N ILE A 550 4.85 -9.38 6.95
CA ILE A 550 5.33 -10.74 7.27
C ILE A 550 6.75 -11.00 6.73
N PRO A 551 7.02 -10.89 5.41
CA PRO A 551 8.38 -11.08 4.89
C PRO A 551 9.37 -10.07 5.49
N THR A 552 8.93 -8.85 5.78
CA THR A 552 9.75 -7.83 6.46
C THR A 552 10.13 -8.26 7.88
N PHE A 553 9.18 -8.68 8.70
CA PHE A 553 9.46 -9.22 10.02
C PHE A 553 10.44 -10.39 9.96
N LEU A 554 10.22 -11.34 9.04
CA LEU A 554 11.09 -12.50 8.88
C LEU A 554 12.52 -12.13 8.49
N ALA A 555 12.68 -11.18 7.57
CA ALA A 555 13.98 -10.68 7.15
C ALA A 555 14.70 -9.96 8.30
N LEU A 556 14.03 -9.02 8.96
CA LEU A 556 14.60 -8.26 10.08
C LEU A 556 14.95 -9.15 11.28
N ASP A 557 14.10 -10.12 11.63
CA ASP A 557 14.38 -11.07 12.71
C ASP A 557 15.56 -11.99 12.34
N THR A 558 15.68 -12.38 11.06
CA THR A 558 16.82 -13.15 10.54
C THR A 558 18.12 -12.34 10.62
N LEU A 559 18.11 -11.07 10.21
CA LEU A 559 19.28 -10.18 10.30
C LEU A 559 19.75 -10.03 11.73
N ARG A 560 18.82 -9.76 12.65
CA ARG A 560 19.11 -9.67 14.08
C ARG A 560 19.70 -10.96 14.62
N PHE A 561 19.19 -12.12 14.19
CA PHE A 561 19.70 -13.44 14.60
C PHE A 561 21.13 -13.68 14.11
N LEU A 562 21.50 -13.13 12.96
CA LEU A 562 22.83 -13.26 12.39
C LEU A 562 23.85 -12.26 12.99
N GLY A 563 23.38 -11.26 13.74
CA GLY A 563 24.19 -10.21 14.37
C GLY A 563 24.24 -8.90 13.58
N TYR A 564 23.31 -8.69 12.65
CA TYR A 564 23.16 -7.43 11.92
C TYR A 564 22.09 -6.57 12.60
N HIS A 565 22.33 -5.26 12.72
CA HIS A 565 21.47 -4.30 13.40
C HIS A 565 20.90 -3.27 12.43
#